data_AF-A0A353LUI0-F1
#
_entry.id   AF-A0A353LUI0-F1
#
_cell.length_a   1.000
_cell.length_b   1.000
_cell.length_c   1.000
_cell.angle_alpha   90.00
_cell.angle_beta   90.00
_cell.angle_gamma   90.00
#
_symmetry.space_group_name_H-M   'P 1'
#
loop_
_entity.id
_entity.type
_entity.pdbx_description
1 polymer ?
#
loop_
_entity_poly.entity_id
_entity_poly.type
_entity_poly.pdbx_seq_one_letter_code
_entity_poly.pdbx_strand_id
1 'polypeptide(L)'
;LLRRWLEEHLPQAEPFAPKRGFTVPVAEWIAQEARHIGPLIAAQAGIAEICIPAAVDALFSAFARGQAHKRAGNAAWLLLFYAVWHQVHIVGRSPKTDVFDLLASS
;
A
#
# COMPACT_ATOMS: atom_id res chain seq x y z
N LEU A 1 8.00 -1.32 33.44
CA LEU A 1 6.74 -0.87 34.06
C LEU A 1 5.52 -1.36 33.27
N LEU A 2 5.24 -0.88 32.05
CA LEU A 2 4.04 -1.29 31.29
C LEU A 2 3.87 -2.81 31.09
N ARG A 3 4.93 -3.53 30.68
CA ARG A 3 4.84 -4.98 30.47
C ARG A 3 4.51 -5.78 31.74
N ARG A 4 5.05 -5.36 32.89
CA ARG A 4 4.75 -5.98 34.20
C ARG A 4 3.33 -5.65 34.67
N TRP A 5 2.88 -4.41 34.44
CA TRP A 5 1.49 -4.05 34.74
C TRP A 5 0.50 -4.86 33.89
N LEU A 6 0.79 -5.06 32.60
CA LEU A 6 -0.03 -5.89 31.70
C LEU A 6 -0.03 -7.37 32.09
N GLU A 7 1.05 -7.88 32.69
CA GLU A 7 1.11 -9.26 33.17
C GLU A 7 0.05 -9.53 34.26
N GLU A 8 -0.19 -8.54 35.12
CA GLU A 8 -1.18 -8.60 36.18
C GLU A 8 -2.60 -8.25 35.70
N HIS A 9 -2.74 -7.27 34.81
CA HIS A 9 -4.04 -6.66 34.47
C HIS A 9 -4.60 -7.07 33.10
N LEU A 10 -3.79 -7.62 32.19
CA LEU A 10 -4.20 -8.11 30.87
C LEU A 10 -3.29 -9.26 30.38
N PRO A 11 -3.31 -10.42 31.06
CA PRO A 11 -2.38 -11.51 30.77
C PRO A 11 -2.52 -12.08 29.35
N GLN A 12 -3.70 -11.95 28.72
CA GLN A 12 -3.96 -12.40 27.34
C GLN A 12 -3.14 -11.63 26.29
N ALA A 13 -2.65 -10.43 26.62
CA ALA A 13 -1.75 -9.68 25.74
C ALA A 13 -0.37 -10.35 25.60
N GLU A 14 -0.01 -11.26 26.51
CA GLU A 14 1.32 -11.88 26.63
C GLU A 14 2.45 -10.84 26.51
N PRO A 15 2.56 -9.89 27.45
CA PRO A 15 3.37 -8.68 27.30
C PRO A 15 4.88 -8.93 27.14
N PHE A 16 5.36 -10.14 27.46
CA PHE A 16 6.75 -10.58 27.29
C PHE A 16 6.97 -11.49 26.08
N ALA A 17 5.91 -11.92 25.39
CA ALA A 17 6.04 -12.65 24.13
C ALA A 17 6.70 -11.78 23.05
N PRO A 18 7.28 -12.40 21.99
CA PRO A 18 7.75 -11.67 20.82
C PRO A 18 6.67 -10.73 20.30
N LYS A 19 7.07 -9.56 19.77
CA LYS A 19 6.13 -8.60 19.20
C LYS A 19 5.30 -9.28 18.12
N ARG A 20 4.03 -9.51 18.40
CA ARG A 20 3.02 -9.88 17.41
C ARG A 20 2.70 -8.60 16.65
N GLY A 21 3.22 -8.49 15.43
CA GLY A 21 3.01 -7.30 14.61
C GLY A 21 1.52 -7.13 14.34
N PHE A 22 1.05 -5.89 14.43
CA PHE A 22 -0.21 -5.50 13.80
C PHE A 22 0.11 -5.24 12.32
N THR A 23 -0.12 -6.23 11.46
CA THR A 23 0.03 -6.03 10.02
C THR A 23 -1.30 -5.57 9.47
N VAL A 24 -1.34 -4.34 8.97
CA VAL A 24 -2.49 -3.85 8.21
C VAL A 24 -2.58 -4.69 6.92
N PRO A 25 -3.78 -5.19 6.55
CA PRO A 25 -3.99 -6.04 5.38
C PRO A 25 -3.91 -5.26 4.06
N VAL A 26 -2.88 -4.44 3.88
CA VAL A 26 -2.73 -3.54 2.73
C VAL A 26 -2.68 -4.32 1.42
N ALA A 27 -2.00 -5.47 1.39
CA ALA A 27 -1.94 -6.31 0.19
C ALA A 27 -3.32 -6.87 -0.20
N GLU A 28 -4.16 -7.19 0.78
CA GLU A 28 -5.52 -7.68 0.55
C GLU A 28 -6.44 -6.55 0.07
N TRP A 29 -6.31 -5.36 0.65
CA TRP A 29 -6.99 -4.16 0.15
C TRP A 29 -6.55 -3.81 -1.28
N ILE A 30 -5.25 -3.82 -1.57
CA ILE A 30 -4.71 -3.61 -2.93
C ILE A 30 -5.30 -4.65 -3.88
N ALA A 31 -5.42 -5.92 -3.47
CA ALA A 31 -5.99 -6.96 -4.33
C ALA A 31 -7.45 -6.67 -4.72
N GLN A 32 -8.25 -6.13 -3.79
CA GLN A 32 -9.63 -5.75 -4.02
C GLN A 32 -9.73 -4.54 -4.97
N GLU A 33 -8.86 -3.56 -4.80
CA GLU A 33 -8.85 -2.32 -5.59
C GLU A 33 -8.00 -2.39 -6.87
N ALA A 34 -7.28 -3.49 -7.11
CA ALA A 34 -6.22 -3.57 -8.13
C ALA A 34 -6.68 -3.21 -9.54
N ARG A 35 -7.94 -3.54 -9.90
CA ARG A 35 -8.51 -3.18 -11.21
C ARG A 35 -8.73 -1.68 -11.37
N HIS A 36 -8.99 -1.00 -10.26
CA HIS A 36 -9.25 0.42 -10.23
C HIS A 36 -7.95 1.22 -10.13
N ILE A 37 -7.09 0.91 -9.16
CA ILE A 37 -5.87 1.70 -8.92
C ILE A 37 -4.73 1.37 -9.88
N GLY A 38 -4.67 0.17 -10.44
CA GLY A 38 -3.56 -0.28 -11.30
C GLY A 38 -3.34 0.63 -12.52
N PRO A 39 -4.37 0.83 -13.37
CA PRO A 39 -4.25 1.72 -14.53
C PRO A 39 -3.95 3.17 -14.14
N LEU A 40 -4.53 3.66 -13.02
CA LEU A 40 -4.29 5.02 -12.54
C LEU A 40 -2.83 5.20 -12.12
N ILE A 41 -2.25 4.24 -11.40
CA ILE A 41 -0.84 4.27 -10.99
C ILE A 41 0.07 4.15 -12.23
N ALA A 42 -0.22 3.27 -13.18
CA ALA A 42 0.59 3.08 -14.38
C ALA A 42 0.63 4.34 -15.28
N ALA A 43 -0.42 5.15 -15.27
CA ALA A 43 -0.53 6.38 -16.05
C ALA A 43 0.20 7.59 -15.41
N GLN A 44 0.65 7.49 -14.16
CA GLN A 44 1.31 8.59 -13.45
C GLN A 44 2.66 8.94 -14.09
N ALA A 45 2.89 10.22 -14.36
CA ALA A 45 4.16 10.71 -14.92
C ALA A 45 5.38 10.24 -14.10
N GLY A 46 5.33 10.41 -12.77
CA GLY A 46 6.42 9.97 -11.90
C GLY A 46 6.67 8.45 -11.95
N ILE A 47 5.63 7.63 -12.18
CA ILE A 47 5.77 6.18 -12.32
C ILE A 47 6.39 5.84 -13.69
N ALA A 48 5.92 6.46 -14.75
CA ALA A 48 6.43 6.24 -16.11
C ALA A 48 7.92 6.63 -16.26
N GLU A 49 8.42 7.55 -15.43
CA GLU A 49 9.85 7.92 -15.41
C GLU A 49 10.75 6.85 -14.80
N ILE A 50 10.25 6.01 -13.89
CA ILE A 50 11.06 5.05 -13.12
C ILE A 50 10.69 3.59 -13.35
N CYS A 51 9.58 3.32 -14.05
CA CYS A 51 9.03 1.99 -14.28
C CYS A 51 8.59 1.82 -15.73
N ILE A 52 8.46 0.55 -16.15
CA ILE A 52 7.81 0.19 -17.41
C ILE A 52 6.29 0.15 -17.15
N PRO A 53 5.45 1.01 -17.74
CA PRO A 53 4.02 1.08 -17.42
C PRO A 53 3.30 -0.26 -17.59
N ALA A 54 3.61 -0.99 -18.67
CA ALA A 54 3.03 -2.31 -18.92
C ALA A 54 3.37 -3.35 -17.81
N ALA A 55 4.53 -3.22 -17.16
CA ALA A 55 4.89 -4.10 -16.04
C ALA A 55 4.11 -3.76 -14.77
N VAL A 56 3.79 -2.47 -14.57
CA VAL A 56 2.92 -1.99 -13.49
C VAL A 56 1.51 -2.54 -13.70
N ASP A 57 0.95 -2.40 -14.90
CA ASP A 57 -0.37 -2.96 -15.24
C ASP A 57 -0.42 -4.48 -15.04
N ALA A 58 0.62 -5.20 -15.47
CA ALA A 58 0.71 -6.64 -15.29
C ALA A 58 0.74 -7.04 -13.81
N LEU A 59 1.46 -6.29 -12.96
CA LEU A 59 1.51 -6.49 -11.52
C LEU A 59 0.10 -6.38 -10.91
N PHE A 60 -0.59 -5.26 -11.12
CA PHE A 60 -1.93 -5.06 -10.57
C PHE A 60 -2.96 -6.03 -11.18
N SER A 61 -2.82 -6.40 -12.46
CA SER A 61 -3.64 -7.45 -13.08
C SER A 61 -3.43 -8.83 -12.45
N ALA A 62 -2.25 -9.13 -11.90
CA ALA A 62 -2.01 -10.37 -11.16
C ALA A 62 -2.71 -10.35 -9.79
N PHE A 63 -2.71 -9.20 -9.11
CA PHE A 63 -3.47 -8.99 -7.87
C PHE A 63 -4.97 -9.15 -8.07
N ALA A 64 -5.53 -8.52 -9.10
CA ALA A 64 -6.95 -8.60 -9.45
C ALA A 64 -7.44 -10.02 -9.77
N ARG A 65 -6.52 -10.95 -10.03
CA ARG A 65 -6.78 -12.38 -10.29
C ARG A 65 -6.46 -13.27 -9.08
N GLY A 66 -6.05 -12.70 -7.95
CA GLY A 66 -5.65 -13.45 -6.76
C GLY A 66 -4.33 -14.23 -6.92
N GLN A 67 -3.50 -13.87 -7.90
CA GLN A 67 -2.25 -14.56 -8.24
C GLN A 67 -1.01 -13.85 -7.68
N ALA A 68 -1.20 -12.82 -6.86
CA ALA A 68 -0.11 -12.06 -6.28
C ALA A 68 0.51 -12.80 -5.10
N HIS A 69 1.83 -12.98 -5.13
CA HIS A 69 2.61 -13.53 -4.03
C HIS A 69 3.12 -12.41 -3.10
N LYS A 70 3.60 -12.76 -1.90
CA LYS A 70 3.98 -11.79 -0.84
C LYS A 70 4.94 -10.67 -1.32
N ARG A 71 5.87 -10.99 -2.22
CA ARG A 71 6.82 -10.01 -2.80
C ARG A 71 6.12 -9.01 -3.73
N ALA A 72 5.10 -9.44 -4.47
CA ALA A 72 4.23 -8.56 -5.25
C ALA A 72 3.47 -7.58 -4.34
N GLY A 73 3.04 -8.04 -3.15
CA GLY A 73 2.49 -7.22 -2.05
C GLY A 73 3.27 -5.94 -1.82
N ASN A 74 4.55 -6.10 -1.50
CA ASN A 74 5.45 -5.00 -1.22
C ASN A 74 5.69 -4.09 -2.43
N ALA A 75 5.80 -4.66 -3.63
CA ALA A 75 6.01 -3.88 -4.85
C ALA A 75 4.80 -2.98 -5.15
N ALA A 76 3.58 -3.51 -5.08
CA ALA A 76 2.37 -2.74 -5.31
C ALA A 76 2.19 -1.63 -4.26
N TRP A 77 2.51 -1.92 -3.00
CA TRP A 77 2.51 -0.89 -1.95
C TRP A 77 3.51 0.24 -2.22
N LEU A 78 4.74 -0.09 -2.61
CA LEU A 78 5.76 0.90 -2.93
C LEU A 78 5.32 1.79 -4.10
N LEU A 79 4.74 1.21 -5.15
CA LEU A 79 4.26 1.96 -6.31
C LEU A 79 3.09 2.88 -5.96
N LEU A 80 2.11 2.39 -5.19
CA LEU A 80 1.00 3.22 -4.69
C LEU A 80 1.52 4.38 -3.83
N PHE A 81 2.38 4.08 -2.85
CA PHE A 81 2.95 5.10 -1.97
C PHE A 81 3.73 6.15 -2.77
N TYR A 82 4.57 5.71 -3.69
CA TYR A 82 5.37 6.60 -4.52
C TYR A 82 4.48 7.47 -5.42
N ALA A 83 3.45 6.92 -6.05
CA ALA A 83 2.51 7.68 -6.87
C ALA A 83 1.82 8.80 -6.07
N VAL A 84 1.32 8.49 -4.87
CA VAL A 84 0.69 9.47 -3.96
C VAL A 84 1.72 10.52 -3.51
N TRP A 85 2.90 10.07 -3.08
CA TRP A 85 3.97 10.95 -2.65
C TRP A 85 4.38 11.93 -3.77
N HIS A 86 4.54 11.43 -5.00
CA HIS A 86 4.90 12.23 -6.16
C HIS A 86 3.83 13.29 -6.45
N GLN A 87 2.54 12.92 -6.43
CA GLN A 87 1.45 13.87 -6.63
C GLN A 87 1.43 14.98 -5.58
N VAL A 88 1.68 14.66 -4.31
CA VAL A 88 1.67 15.67 -3.23
C VAL A 88 2.93 16.53 -3.25
N HIS A 89 4.10 15.92 -3.37
CA HIS A 89 5.37 16.60 -3.10
C HIS A 89 6.09 17.13 -4.34
N ILE A 90 5.86 16.53 -5.51
CA ILE A 90 6.47 16.97 -6.77
C ILE A 90 5.47 17.78 -7.59
N VAL A 91 4.24 17.29 -7.74
CA VAL A 91 3.19 18.00 -8.50
C VAL A 91 2.52 19.10 -7.66
N GLY A 92 2.55 18.99 -6.33
CA GLY A 92 2.01 20.01 -5.43
C GLY A 92 0.51 19.88 -5.16
N ARG A 93 -0.09 18.69 -5.33
CA ARG A 93 -1.49 18.45 -5.02
C ARG A 93 -1.75 18.43 -3.51
N SER A 94 -2.99 18.75 -3.14
CA SER A 94 -3.41 18.75 -1.75
C SER A 94 -3.41 17.32 -1.17
N PRO A 95 -2.78 17.08 -0.01
CA PRO A 95 -2.82 15.79 0.66
C PRO A 95 -4.18 15.49 1.32
N LYS A 96 -5.12 16.45 1.32
CA LYS A 96 -6.49 16.26 1.82
C LYS A 96 -7.44 15.68 0.77
N THR A 97 -6.99 15.56 -0.47
CA THR A 97 -7.76 14.94 -1.56
C THR A 97 -7.83 13.43 -1.36
N ASP A 98 -8.96 12.84 -1.71
CA ASP A 98 -9.11 11.39 -1.69
C ASP A 98 -8.07 10.71 -2.59
N VAL A 99 -7.62 9.51 -2.21
CA VAL A 99 -6.53 8.83 -2.91
C VAL A 99 -6.89 8.47 -4.35
N PHE A 100 -8.14 8.11 -4.64
CA PHE A 100 -8.57 7.76 -5.98
C PHE A 100 -8.62 9.01 -6.86
N ASP A 101 -9.14 10.12 -6.33
CA ASP A 101 -9.16 11.41 -7.03
C ASP A 101 -7.73 11.92 -7.30
N LEU A 102 -6.83 11.76 -6.32
CA LEU A 102 -5.43 12.14 -6.45
C LEU A 102 -4.74 11.36 -7.59
N LEU A 103 -4.98 10.05 -7.67
CA LEU A 103 -4.43 9.18 -8.70
C LEU A 103 -5.10 9.39 -10.08
N ALA A 104 -6.39 9.72 -10.11
CA ALA A 104 -7.14 9.97 -11.34
C ALA A 104 -6.71 11.28 -12.02
N SER A 105 -6.10 12.20 -11.27
CA SER A 105 -5.70 13.51 -11.77
C SER A 105 -4.34 13.51 -12.48
N SER A 106 -4.07 12.48 -13.29
CA SER A 106 -2.81 12.28 -14.02
C SER A 106 -2.53 13.37 -15.04
#